data_AF-A0A7X3ICD0-F1
#
_entry.id   AF-A0A7X3ICD0-F1
#
_cell.length_a   1.000
_cell.length_b   1.000
_cell.length_c   1.000
_cell.angle_alpha   90.00
_cell.angle_beta   90.00
_cell.angle_gamma   90.00
#
_symmetry.space_group_name_H-M   'P 1'
#
loop_
_entity.id
_entity.type
_entity.pdbx_description
1 polymer ?
#
loop_
_entity_poly.entity_id
_entity_poly.type
_entity_poly.pdbx_seq_one_letter_code
_entity_poly.pdbx_strand_id
1 'polypeptide(L)'
;MDAAARSSFVHDEPRLSSARGAVELVLSRRTEALTTVAQTLRYAERASNGAFAVERVHAEHRLGEPYTRVHICYRLGDRSTAPICNIDYLVTRDPPHVEPADRFDGIGRDLEQGPQAFLRALAREAEHQQQPAPLQALRRVLEPLNPYDWR
;
A
#
# COMPACT_ATOMS: atom_id res chain seq x y z
N MET A 1 -54.73 15.84 18.22
CA MET A 1 -54.73 15.26 16.86
C MET A 1 -53.40 15.60 16.24
N ASP A 2 -52.62 14.55 16.03
CA ASP A 2 -51.19 14.50 16.26
C ASP A 2 -50.29 15.03 15.14
N ALA A 3 -49.14 15.49 15.64
CA ALA A 3 -47.93 15.92 14.98
C ALA A 3 -47.53 15.12 13.72
N ALA A 4 -47.20 15.89 12.68
CA ALA A 4 -46.55 15.43 11.46
C ALA A 4 -45.32 14.56 11.76
N ALA A 5 -45.34 13.35 11.21
CA ALA A 5 -44.24 12.40 11.22
C ALA A 5 -43.00 13.04 10.57
N ARG A 6 -42.05 13.46 11.41
CA ARG A 6 -40.68 13.77 11.00
C ARG A 6 -40.04 12.47 10.54
N SER A 7 -39.93 12.29 9.23
CA SER A 7 -39.05 11.31 8.61
C SER A 7 -37.61 11.62 8.99
N SER A 8 -37.14 11.03 10.09
CA SER A 8 -35.71 10.99 10.38
C SER A 8 -35.08 10.04 9.37
N PHE A 9 -34.44 10.61 8.34
CA PHE A 9 -33.38 9.91 7.63
C PHE A 9 -32.27 9.65 8.65
N VAL A 10 -32.38 8.51 9.32
CA VAL A 10 -31.26 7.92 10.05
C VAL A 10 -30.15 7.79 9.03
N HIS A 11 -29.12 8.64 9.16
CA HIS A 11 -27.85 8.40 8.52
C HIS A 11 -27.38 7.06 9.07
N ASP A 12 -27.60 5.98 8.32
CA ASP A 12 -26.96 4.70 8.57
C ASP A 12 -25.48 4.96 8.30
N GLU A 13 -24.75 5.39 9.34
CA GLU A 13 -23.29 5.47 9.27
C GLU A 13 -22.78 4.14 8.71
N PRO A 14 -21.92 4.13 7.69
CA PRO A 14 -21.32 2.90 7.22
C PRO A 14 -20.47 2.29 8.34
N ARG A 15 -21.11 1.35 9.05
CA ARG A 15 -20.60 0.32 9.95
C ARG A 15 -19.19 -0.12 9.52
N LEU A 16 -18.38 -0.55 10.48
CA LEU A 16 -17.00 -1.07 10.39
C LEU A 16 -16.66 -2.03 9.20
N SER A 17 -17.64 -2.45 8.40
CA SER A 17 -17.46 -3.04 7.07
C SER A 17 -16.88 -2.06 6.02
N SER A 18 -16.80 -0.75 6.31
CA SER A 18 -16.26 0.29 5.42
C SER A 18 -14.73 0.29 5.29
N ALA A 19 -14.04 0.45 6.42
CA ALA A 19 -12.59 0.48 6.48
C ALA A 19 -11.96 -0.86 6.06
N ARG A 20 -12.46 -1.97 6.62
CA ARG A 20 -11.96 -3.32 6.30
C ARG A 20 -12.14 -3.68 4.83
N GLY A 21 -13.31 -3.42 4.26
CA GLY A 21 -13.56 -3.70 2.84
C GLY A 21 -12.69 -2.86 1.91
N ALA A 22 -12.37 -1.61 2.28
CA ALA A 22 -11.44 -0.79 1.49
C ALA A 22 -10.02 -1.37 1.49
N VAL A 23 -9.54 -1.82 2.67
CA VAL A 23 -8.25 -2.51 2.78
C VAL A 23 -8.25 -3.80 1.94
N GLU A 24 -9.31 -4.61 2.00
CA GLU A 24 -9.42 -5.85 1.23
C GLU A 24 -9.42 -5.58 -0.29
N LEU A 25 -10.11 -4.53 -0.75
CA LEU A 25 -10.09 -4.10 -2.15
C LEU A 25 -8.69 -3.70 -2.61
N VAL A 26 -7.95 -2.95 -1.79
CA VAL A 26 -6.56 -2.58 -2.11
C VAL A 26 -5.65 -3.80 -2.14
N LEU A 27 -5.72 -4.67 -1.14
CA LEU A 27 -4.86 -5.86 -1.05
C LEU A 27 -5.13 -6.89 -2.17
N SER A 28 -6.35 -6.93 -2.69
CA SER A 28 -6.77 -7.81 -3.79
C SER A 28 -6.57 -7.20 -5.18
N ARG A 29 -6.34 -5.88 -5.28
CA ARG A 29 -6.04 -5.19 -6.54
C ARG A 29 -4.86 -5.84 -7.26
N ARG A 30 -5.02 -6.05 -8.58
CA ARG A 30 -3.96 -6.55 -9.45
C ARG A 30 -3.02 -5.42 -9.86
N THR A 31 -1.73 -5.72 -9.82
CA THR A 31 -0.63 -4.94 -10.38
C THR A 31 -0.54 -5.16 -11.89
N GLU A 32 0.28 -4.36 -12.57
CA GLU A 32 0.61 -4.54 -14.00
C GLU A 32 1.31 -5.88 -14.27
N ALA A 33 2.00 -6.44 -13.27
CA ALA A 33 2.61 -7.76 -13.33
C ALA A 33 1.64 -8.93 -13.04
N LEU A 34 0.33 -8.67 -12.99
CA LEU A 34 -0.73 -9.65 -12.74
C LEU A 34 -0.69 -10.34 -11.36
N THR A 35 0.17 -9.87 -10.44
CA THR A 35 0.12 -10.23 -9.01
C THR A 35 -0.84 -9.30 -8.27
N THR A 36 -1.29 -9.66 -7.07
CA THR A 36 -2.00 -8.69 -6.22
C THR A 36 -1.04 -7.82 -5.42
N VAL A 37 -1.49 -6.64 -4.98
CA VAL A 37 -0.75 -5.79 -4.03
C VAL A 37 -0.27 -6.59 -2.82
N ALA A 38 -1.14 -7.39 -2.22
CA ALA A 38 -0.77 -8.25 -1.09
C ALA A 38 0.28 -9.31 -1.45
N GLN A 39 0.27 -9.85 -2.66
CA GLN A 39 1.29 -10.80 -3.11
C GLN A 39 2.64 -10.11 -3.32
N THR A 40 2.64 -8.91 -3.89
CA THR A 40 3.85 -8.09 -4.08
C THR A 40 4.50 -7.71 -2.75
N LEU A 41 3.72 -7.22 -1.78
CA LEU A 41 4.21 -6.89 -0.44
C LEU A 41 4.83 -8.12 0.24
N ARG A 42 4.10 -9.24 0.27
CA ARG A 42 4.60 -10.49 0.85
C ARG A 42 5.84 -11.05 0.14
N TYR A 43 5.96 -10.84 -1.16
CA TYR A 43 7.17 -11.19 -1.89
C TYR A 43 8.35 -10.34 -1.40
N ALA A 44 8.19 -9.03 -1.26
CA ALA A 44 9.24 -8.14 -0.77
C ALA A 44 9.68 -8.48 0.66
N GLU A 45 8.74 -8.81 1.57
CA GLU A 45 9.07 -9.23 2.93
C GLU A 45 9.96 -10.48 2.94
N ARG A 46 9.60 -11.50 2.15
CA ARG A 46 10.38 -12.73 2.05
C ARG A 46 11.72 -12.50 1.37
N ALA A 47 11.73 -11.78 0.25
CA ALA A 47 12.91 -11.62 -0.57
C ALA A 47 13.96 -10.78 0.15
N SER A 48 13.55 -9.71 0.84
CA SER A 48 14.45 -8.83 1.60
C SER A 48 15.03 -9.45 2.88
N ASN A 49 14.63 -10.68 3.24
CA ASN A 49 15.07 -11.39 4.44
C ASN A 49 14.96 -10.55 5.73
N GLY A 50 13.82 -9.86 5.90
CA GLY A 50 13.53 -9.04 7.07
C GLY A 50 14.02 -7.58 7.00
N ALA A 51 14.67 -7.16 5.92
CA ALA A 51 15.00 -5.75 5.71
C ALA A 51 13.77 -4.89 5.34
N PHE A 52 12.70 -5.49 4.84
CA PHE A 52 11.40 -4.86 4.62
C PHE A 52 10.31 -5.61 5.39
N ALA A 53 9.40 -4.88 6.01
CA ALA A 53 8.21 -5.43 6.64
C ALA A 53 7.03 -4.46 6.49
N VAL A 54 5.84 -4.99 6.19
CA VAL A 54 4.59 -4.23 6.30
C VAL A 54 4.30 -4.04 7.79
N GLU A 55 4.18 -2.79 8.22
CA GLU A 55 3.89 -2.47 9.61
C GLU A 55 2.38 -2.35 9.86
N ARG A 56 1.67 -1.68 8.95
CA ARG A 56 0.24 -1.43 9.11
C ARG A 56 -0.39 -1.17 7.76
N VAL A 57 -1.57 -1.76 7.56
CA VAL A 57 -2.48 -1.33 6.49
C VAL A 57 -3.76 -0.86 7.17
N HIS A 58 -4.16 0.38 6.95
CA HIS A 58 -5.35 0.95 7.58
C HIS A 58 -6.07 1.88 6.63
N ALA A 59 -7.36 2.08 6.88
CA ALA A 59 -8.20 2.96 6.10
C ALA A 59 -8.61 4.18 6.93
N GLU A 60 -8.60 5.35 6.29
CA GLU A 60 -9.09 6.62 6.81
C GLU A 60 -10.19 7.14 5.88
N HIS A 61 -11.29 7.61 6.44
CA HIS A 61 -12.32 8.33 5.68
C HIS A 61 -12.55 9.68 6.35
N ARG A 62 -12.26 10.76 5.63
CA ARG A 62 -12.46 12.12 6.13
C ARG A 62 -13.83 12.64 5.72
N LEU A 63 -14.45 13.42 6.60
CA LEU A 63 -15.73 14.05 6.30
C LEU A 63 -15.60 14.93 5.05
N GLY A 64 -16.48 14.72 4.08
CA GLY A 64 -16.51 15.46 2.82
C GLY A 64 -15.67 14.86 1.69
N GLU A 65 -14.86 13.83 1.94
CA GLU A 65 -14.18 13.10 0.87
C GLU A 65 -15.13 12.06 0.23
N PRO A 66 -15.23 11.97 -1.10
CA PRO A 66 -16.08 10.98 -1.78
C PRO A 66 -15.45 9.57 -1.83
N TYR A 67 -14.32 9.35 -1.13
CA TYR A 67 -13.55 8.12 -1.14
C TYR A 67 -13.02 7.78 0.25
N THR A 68 -12.61 6.53 0.45
CA THR A 68 -11.82 6.08 1.60
C THR A 68 -10.35 6.03 1.18
N ARG A 69 -9.46 6.64 1.96
CA ARG A 69 -8.02 6.50 1.80
C ARG A 69 -7.55 5.23 2.48
N VAL A 70 -6.68 4.46 1.85
CA VAL A 70 -6.02 3.31 2.45
C VAL A 70 -4.52 3.56 2.44
N HIS A 71 -3.93 3.51 3.62
CA HIS A 71 -2.51 3.74 3.87
C HIS A 71 -1.81 2.42 4.12
N ILE A 72 -0.72 2.19 3.41
CA ILE A 72 0.20 1.08 3.63
C ILE A 72 1.48 1.67 4.21
N CYS A 73 1.69 1.38 5.50
CA CYS A 73 2.90 1.72 6.23
C CYS A 73 3.85 0.52 6.25
N TYR A 74 5.13 0.76 6.02
CA TYR A 74 6.17 -0.25 6.06
C TYR A 74 7.38 0.24 6.84
N ARG A 75 8.25 -0.70 7.23
CA ARG A 75 9.59 -0.41 7.74
C ARG A 75 10.63 -0.87 6.72
N LEU A 76 11.69 -0.09 6.64
CA LEU A 76 12.98 -0.50 6.09
C LEU A 76 13.95 -0.58 7.25
N GLY A 77 14.59 -1.74 7.45
CA GLY A 77 15.46 -1.98 8.60
C GLY A 77 14.79 -2.68 9.77
N ASP A 78 15.37 -2.53 10.95
CA ASP A 78 14.95 -3.25 12.14
C ASP A 78 13.68 -2.65 12.78
N ARG A 79 13.22 -3.27 13.87
CA ARG A 79 12.02 -2.83 14.59
C ARG A 79 12.14 -1.46 15.26
N SER A 80 13.35 -0.93 15.41
CA SER A 80 13.58 0.40 15.98
C SER A 80 13.42 1.51 14.93
N THR A 81 13.41 1.17 13.64
CA THR A 81 13.23 2.14 12.57
C THR A 81 11.77 2.60 12.49
N ALA A 82 11.57 3.91 12.39
CA ALA A 82 10.24 4.49 12.27
C ALA A 82 9.55 4.01 10.98
N PRO A 83 8.24 3.68 11.03
CA PRO A 83 7.51 3.28 9.84
C PRO A 83 7.31 4.46 8.88
N ILE A 84 7.37 4.15 7.59
CA ILE A 84 7.12 5.07 6.49
C ILE A 84 5.72 4.77 5.96
N CYS A 85 4.87 5.80 5.85
CA CYS A 85 3.48 5.68 5.40
C CYS A 85 3.27 6.54 4.14
N ASN A 86 3.87 6.15 3.02
CA ASN A 86 3.82 6.89 1.75
C ASN A 86 3.30 6.04 0.57
N ILE A 87 2.58 4.95 0.87
CA ILE A 87 1.86 4.16 -0.13
C ILE A 87 0.37 4.31 0.16
N ASP A 88 -0.30 5.10 -0.66
CA ASP A 88 -1.69 5.48 -0.46
C ASP A 88 -2.56 5.08 -1.64
N TYR A 89 -3.77 4.62 -1.33
CA TYR A 89 -4.81 4.30 -2.31
C TYR A 89 -6.10 5.04 -2.00
N LEU A 90 -6.82 5.42 -3.04
CA LEU A 90 -8.19 5.94 -2.95
C LEU A 90 -9.16 4.84 -3.35
N VAL A 91 -10.20 4.64 -2.54
CA VAL A 91 -11.21 3.60 -2.74
C VAL A 91 -12.59 4.21 -2.76
N THR A 92 -13.34 3.99 -3.84
CA THR A 92 -14.79 4.21 -3.90
C THR A 92 -15.50 2.86 -3.89
N ARG A 93 -16.75 2.83 -3.44
CA ARG A 93 -17.48 1.57 -3.20
C ARG A 93 -18.58 1.26 -4.20
N ASP A 94 -19.22 2.28 -4.76
CA ASP A 94 -20.37 2.11 -5.64
C ASP A 94 -20.25 3.03 -6.88
N PRO A 95 -19.69 2.53 -7.99
CA PRO A 95 -19.07 1.20 -8.15
C PRO A 95 -17.71 1.09 -7.42
N PRO A 96 -17.26 -0.14 -7.10
CA PRO A 96 -16.00 -0.35 -6.42
C PRO A 96 -14.85 0.00 -7.36
N HIS A 97 -14.06 0.98 -6.97
CA HIS A 97 -12.89 1.41 -7.73
C HIS A 97 -11.74 1.69 -6.76
N VAL A 98 -10.54 1.29 -7.17
CA VAL A 98 -9.31 1.46 -6.40
C VAL A 98 -8.29 2.09 -7.31
N GLU A 99 -7.57 3.08 -6.80
CA GLU A 99 -6.45 3.71 -7.51
C GLU A 99 -5.36 4.15 -6.54
N PRO A 100 -4.09 4.18 -6.98
CA PRO A 100 -3.04 4.86 -6.23
C PRO A 100 -3.38 6.34 -6.07
N ALA A 101 -3.12 6.90 -4.89
CA ALA A 101 -3.27 8.33 -4.63
C ALA A 101 -2.21 9.14 -5.38
N ASP A 102 -1.00 8.59 -5.52
CA ASP A 102 0.04 9.09 -6.44
C ASP A 102 0.26 8.06 -7.55
N ARG A 103 -0.11 8.43 -8.78
CA ARG A 103 -0.03 7.56 -9.95
C ARG A 103 1.25 7.74 -10.75
N PHE A 104 1.97 8.84 -10.55
CA PHE A 104 3.04 9.26 -11.45
C PHE A 104 4.42 9.16 -10.81
N ASP A 105 4.49 9.27 -9.49
CA ASP A 105 5.74 9.16 -8.75
C ASP A 105 5.59 8.30 -7.48
N GLY A 106 6.71 8.05 -6.83
CA GLY A 106 6.78 7.42 -5.53
C GLY A 106 6.64 5.89 -5.55
N ILE A 107 6.91 5.33 -4.38
CA ILE A 107 6.98 3.89 -4.16
C ILE A 107 5.64 3.17 -4.39
N GLY A 108 4.50 3.87 -4.27
CA GLY A 108 3.17 3.34 -4.59
C GLY A 108 3.01 3.00 -6.07
N ARG A 109 3.58 3.81 -6.98
CA ARG A 109 3.61 3.50 -8.42
C ARG A 109 4.46 2.26 -8.69
N ASP A 110 5.65 2.16 -8.10
CA ASP A 110 6.52 0.99 -8.28
C ASP A 110 5.88 -0.30 -7.73
N LEU A 111 5.10 -0.19 -6.65
CA LEU A 111 4.28 -1.29 -6.13
C LEU A 111 3.26 -1.79 -7.16
N GLU A 112 2.59 -0.88 -7.86
CA GLU A 112 1.63 -1.20 -8.92
C GLU A 112 2.27 -1.81 -10.16
N GLN A 113 3.55 -1.54 -10.42
CA GLN A 113 4.30 -2.18 -11.50
C GLN A 113 4.69 -3.64 -11.16
N GLY A 114 4.63 -4.01 -9.88
CA GLY A 114 4.80 -5.38 -9.42
C GLY A 114 6.11 -5.66 -8.67
N PRO A 115 6.43 -6.95 -8.42
CA PRO A 115 7.43 -7.35 -7.44
C PRO A 115 8.84 -6.79 -7.63
N GLN A 116 9.35 -6.81 -8.85
CA GLN A 116 10.72 -6.37 -9.12
C GLN A 116 10.85 -4.84 -9.08
N ALA A 117 9.86 -4.12 -9.62
CA ALA A 117 9.84 -2.66 -9.58
C ALA A 117 9.79 -2.17 -8.12
N PHE A 118 8.92 -2.79 -7.31
CA PHE A 118 8.80 -2.49 -5.89
C PHE A 118 10.11 -2.73 -5.11
N LEU A 119 10.82 -3.85 -5.34
CA LEU A 119 12.13 -4.09 -4.72
C LEU A 119 13.17 -3.02 -5.11
N ARG A 120 13.19 -2.59 -6.38
CA ARG A 120 14.09 -1.52 -6.82
C ARG A 120 13.73 -0.19 -6.15
N ALA A 121 12.45 0.10 -5.96
CA ALA A 121 11.99 1.28 -5.25
C ALA A 121 12.39 1.27 -3.77
N LEU A 122 12.22 0.14 -3.10
CA LEU A 122 12.69 -0.04 -1.72
C LEU A 122 14.22 0.18 -1.61
N ALA A 123 14.99 -0.25 -2.60
CA ALA A 123 16.43 -0.01 -2.61
C ALA A 123 16.76 1.49 -2.78
N ARG A 124 16.05 2.19 -3.67
CA ARG A 124 16.18 3.67 -3.81
C ARG A 124 15.80 4.39 -2.53
N GLU A 125 14.72 3.97 -1.87
CA GLU A 125 14.28 4.53 -0.60
C GLU A 125 15.33 4.30 0.51
N ALA A 126 15.86 3.08 0.62
CA ALA A 126 16.92 2.76 1.58
C ALA A 126 18.20 3.57 1.33
N GLU A 127 18.56 3.81 0.07
CA GLU A 127 19.68 4.68 -0.31
C GLU A 127 19.40 6.14 0.07
N HIS A 128 18.20 6.65 -0.23
CA HIS A 128 17.78 8.01 0.12
C HIS A 128 17.81 8.24 1.64
N GLN A 129 17.34 7.27 2.41
CA GLN A 129 17.33 7.30 3.88
C GLN A 129 18.68 6.94 4.52
N GLN A 130 19.73 6.70 3.71
CA GLN A 130 21.06 6.35 4.19
C GLN A 130 21.06 5.10 5.10
N GLN A 131 20.28 4.08 4.72
CA GLN A 131 20.15 2.81 5.45
C GLN A 131 20.99 1.70 4.78
N PRO A 132 22.28 1.55 5.15
CA PRO A 132 23.20 0.67 4.42
C PRO A 132 22.84 -0.82 4.53
N ALA A 133 22.35 -1.27 5.69
CA ALA A 133 22.01 -2.68 5.89
C ALA A 133 20.78 -3.11 5.06
N PRO A 134 19.64 -2.39 5.08
CA PRO A 134 18.53 -2.65 4.17
C PRO A 134 18.90 -2.54 2.70
N LEU A 135 19.67 -1.52 2.32
CA LEU A 135 20.14 -1.36 0.94
C LEU A 135 20.96 -2.57 0.47
N GLN A 136 21.87 -3.08 1.31
CA GLN A 136 22.68 -4.25 0.97
C GLN A 136 21.82 -5.51 0.85
N ALA A 137 20.84 -5.71 1.73
CA ALA A 137 19.92 -6.84 1.65
C ALA A 137 19.11 -6.81 0.35
N LEU A 138 18.57 -5.64 -0.01
CA LEU A 138 17.80 -5.46 -1.24
C LEU A 138 18.66 -5.62 -2.51
N ARG A 139 19.90 -5.11 -2.51
CA ARG A 139 20.83 -5.28 -3.63
C ARG A 139 21.14 -6.75 -3.92
N ARG A 140 21.38 -7.58 -2.89
CA ARG A 140 21.62 -9.02 -3.07
C ARG A 140 20.48 -9.76 -3.76
N VAL A 141 19.24 -9.33 -3.54
CA VAL A 141 18.05 -9.89 -4.21
C VAL A 141 17.96 -9.43 -5.66
N LEU A 142 18.36 -8.18 -5.92
CA LEU A 142 18.27 -7.57 -7.25
C LEU A 142 19.44 -7.96 -8.17
N GLU A 143 20.60 -8.35 -7.63
CA GLU A 143 21.79 -8.75 -8.39
C GLU A 143 21.46 -9.83 -9.45
N PRO A 144 20.84 -10.98 -9.11
CA PRO A 144 20.46 -11.99 -10.12
C PRO A 144 19.40 -11.54 -11.13
N LEU A 145 18.73 -10.42 -10.85
CA LEU A 145 17.65 -9.85 -11.67
C LEU A 145 18.12 -8.64 -12.48
N ASN A 146 19.42 -8.37 -12.49
CA ASN A 146 20.01 -7.30 -13.28
C ASN A 146 20.08 -7.74 -14.76
N PRO A 147 19.32 -7.12 -15.67
CA PRO A 147 19.30 -7.51 -17.08
C PRO A 147 20.65 -7.25 -17.79
N TYR A 148 21.58 -6.54 -17.15
CA TYR A 148 22.94 -6.32 -17.64
C TYR A 148 23.98 -7.27 -17.03
N ASP A 149 23.56 -8.26 -16.24
CA ASP A 149 24.44 -9.27 -15.66
C ASP A 149 24.47 -10.50 -16.59
N TRP A 150 25.30 -10.44 -17.64
CA TRP A 150 25.42 -11.47 -18.68
C TRP A 150 26.52 -12.52 -18.38
N ARG A 151 26.73 -12.86 -17.11
CA ARG A 151 27.69 -13.90 -16.72
C ARG A 151 27.23 -15.31 -17.09
#